data_AF-A0A2T1C8C6-F1
#
_entry.id   AF-A0A2T1C8C6-F1
#
_cell.length_a   1.000
_cell.length_b   1.000
_cell.length_c   1.000
_cell.angle_alpha   90.00
_cell.angle_beta   90.00
_cell.angle_gamma   90.00
#
_symmetry.space_group_name_H-M   'P 1'
#
loop_
_entity.id
_entity.type
_entity.pdbx_description
1 polymer ?
#
loop_
_entity_poly.entity_id
_entity_poly.type
_entity_poly.pdbx_seq_one_letter_code
_entity_poly.pdbx_strand_id
1 'polypeptide(L)'
;MNSTDNSAMEDKESAILGSVMELQHQLNESLKQLSLERLQVLADFAAYLANAESEAATQELLAIPGLLERVQQNQVTPKTHYTSWRNIRSNV
;
A
#
# COMPACT_ATOMS: atom_id res chain seq x y z
N MET A 1 -30.81 -14.35 11.09
CA MET A 1 -29.74 -15.36 10.90
C MET A 1 -28.89 -14.93 9.72
N ASN A 2 -27.83 -14.16 9.97
CA ASN A 2 -26.71 -14.01 9.03
C ASN A 2 -25.50 -13.56 9.86
N SER A 3 -24.75 -14.51 10.40
CA SER A 3 -23.61 -14.22 11.30
C SER A 3 -22.53 -15.29 11.14
N THR A 4 -22.32 -15.75 9.90
CA THR A 4 -21.38 -16.84 9.60
C THR A 4 -20.25 -16.40 8.67
N ASP A 5 -20.31 -15.18 8.12
CA ASP A 5 -19.35 -14.71 7.12
C ASP A 5 -18.14 -13.95 7.72
N ASN A 6 -18.32 -13.30 8.88
CA ASN A 6 -17.25 -12.48 9.47
C ASN A 6 -16.15 -13.32 10.16
N SER A 7 -16.52 -14.45 10.77
CA SER A 7 -15.58 -15.34 11.47
C SER A 7 -14.57 -15.98 10.51
N ALA A 8 -14.99 -16.32 9.29
CA ALA A 8 -14.10 -16.94 8.30
C ALA A 8 -13.12 -15.94 7.65
N MET A 9 -13.39 -14.64 7.71
CA MET A 9 -12.46 -13.59 7.26
C MET A 9 -11.40 -13.26 8.32
N GLU A 10 -11.81 -13.15 9.59
CA GLU A 10 -10.89 -12.88 10.71
C GLU A 10 -9.84 -13.99 10.90
N ASP A 11 -10.22 -15.25 10.68
CA ASP A 11 -9.30 -16.40 10.74
C ASP A 11 -8.27 -16.37 9.59
N LYS A 12 -8.66 -15.90 8.39
CA LYS A 12 -7.77 -15.77 7.24
C LYS A 12 -6.81 -14.60 7.39
N GLU A 13 -7.28 -13.46 7.85
CA GLU A 13 -6.43 -12.29 8.11
C GLU A 13 -5.40 -12.58 9.21
N SER A 14 -5.82 -13.30 10.27
CA SER A 14 -4.91 -13.75 11.34
C SER A 14 -3.86 -14.74 10.83
N ALA A 15 -4.24 -15.67 9.94
CA ALA A 15 -3.30 -16.61 9.32
C ALA A 15 -2.30 -15.92 8.36
N ILE A 16 -2.76 -14.91 7.61
CA ILE A 16 -1.92 -14.08 6.74
C ILE A 16 -0.91 -13.30 7.59
N LEU A 17 -1.37 -12.66 8.68
CA LEU A 17 -0.50 -11.92 9.58
C LEU A 17 0.57 -12.82 10.21
N GLY A 18 0.19 -14.02 10.64
CA GLY A 18 1.14 -15.03 11.14
C GLY A 18 2.19 -15.41 10.10
N SER A 19 1.78 -15.60 8.84
CA SER A 19 2.67 -15.91 7.73
C SER A 19 3.65 -14.77 7.40
N VAL A 20 3.18 -13.51 7.49
CA VAL A 20 4.04 -12.32 7.30
C VAL A 20 5.10 -12.23 8.41
N MET A 21 4.72 -12.45 9.65
CA MET A 21 5.66 -12.42 10.78
C MET A 21 6.73 -13.51 10.67
N GLU A 22 6.36 -14.71 10.23
CA GLU A 22 7.30 -15.81 10.01
C GLU A 22 8.30 -15.49 8.88
N LEU A 23 7.81 -14.96 7.76
CA LEU A 23 8.67 -14.54 6.64
C LEU A 23 9.64 -13.43 7.05
N GLN A 24 9.17 -12.42 7.82
CA GLN A 24 10.04 -11.36 8.33
C GLN A 24 11.13 -11.91 9.25
N HIS A 25 10.79 -12.86 10.11
CA HIS A 25 11.76 -13.50 10.98
C HIS A 25 12.82 -14.27 10.19
N GLN A 26 12.40 -15.10 9.23
CA GLN A 26 13.30 -15.88 8.38
C GLN A 26 14.25 -14.98 7.57
N LEU A 27 13.74 -13.85 7.06
CA LEU A 27 14.54 -12.88 6.32
C LEU A 27 15.61 -12.24 7.23
N ASN A 28 15.22 -11.86 8.45
CA ASN A 28 16.12 -11.24 9.41
C ASN A 28 17.24 -12.19 9.87
N GLU A 29 16.93 -13.47 10.08
CA GLU A 29 17.96 -14.48 10.36
C GLU A 29 18.91 -14.69 9.16
N SER A 30 18.36 -14.65 7.94
CA SER A 30 19.18 -14.77 6.72
C SER A 30 20.10 -13.57 6.54
N LEU A 31 19.63 -12.34 6.81
CA LEU A 31 20.42 -11.11 6.71
C LEU A 31 21.69 -11.15 7.57
N LYS A 32 21.63 -11.75 8.76
CA LYS A 32 22.78 -11.86 9.67
C LYS A 32 23.93 -12.70 9.13
N GLN A 33 23.67 -13.56 8.14
CA GLN A 33 24.64 -14.53 7.61
C GLN A 33 25.25 -14.09 6.26
N LEU A 34 24.76 -12.99 5.68
CA LEU A 34 25.18 -12.53 4.37
C LEU A 34 26.42 -11.63 4.42
N SER A 35 27.25 -11.70 3.39
CA SER A 35 28.33 -10.75 3.18
C SER A 35 27.79 -9.38 2.76
N LEU A 36 28.62 -8.33 2.87
CA LEU A 36 28.25 -6.98 2.48
C LEU A 36 27.75 -6.89 1.04
N GLU A 37 28.40 -7.56 0.10
CA GLU A 37 28.02 -7.53 -1.31
C GLU A 37 26.66 -8.17 -1.54
N ARG A 38 26.34 -9.24 -0.79
CA ARG A 38 25.04 -9.91 -0.87
C ARG A 38 23.94 -9.07 -0.22
N LEU A 39 24.26 -8.37 0.87
CA LEU A 39 23.35 -7.42 1.50
C LEU A 39 23.02 -6.24 0.58
N GLN A 40 23.99 -5.73 -0.17
CA GLN A 40 23.77 -4.67 -1.16
C GLN A 40 22.79 -5.13 -2.26
N VAL A 41 23.01 -6.31 -2.83
CA VAL A 41 22.10 -6.88 -3.85
C VAL A 41 20.69 -7.05 -3.28
N LEU A 42 20.56 -7.52 -2.04
CA LEU A 42 19.25 -7.70 -1.41
C LEU A 42 18.55 -6.35 -1.15
N ALA A 43 19.30 -5.32 -0.76
CA ALA A 43 18.78 -3.97 -0.55
C ALA A 43 18.27 -3.34 -1.85
N ASP A 44 19.04 -3.46 -2.93
CA ASP A 44 18.63 -2.98 -4.26
C ASP A 44 17.36 -3.71 -4.74
N PHE A 45 17.30 -5.04 -4.51
CA PHE A 45 16.13 -5.83 -4.88
C PHE A 45 14.89 -5.47 -4.05
N ALA A 46 15.04 -5.26 -2.73
CA ALA A 46 13.95 -4.81 -1.87
C ALA A 46 13.43 -3.42 -2.27
N ALA A 47 14.32 -2.50 -2.64
CA ALA A 47 13.94 -1.19 -3.15
C ALA A 47 13.17 -1.30 -4.48
N TYR A 48 13.60 -2.19 -5.39
CA TYR A 48 12.86 -2.47 -6.61
C TYR A 48 11.45 -3.02 -6.33
N LEU A 49 11.32 -3.99 -5.42
CA LEU A 49 10.02 -4.57 -5.08
C LEU A 49 9.08 -3.53 -4.45
N ALA A 50 9.57 -2.70 -3.53
CA ALA A 50 8.78 -1.63 -2.94
C ALA A 50 8.33 -0.60 -3.99
N ASN A 51 9.21 -0.28 -4.95
CA ASN A 51 8.84 0.57 -6.07
C ASN A 51 7.79 -0.08 -6.98
N ALA A 52 7.94 -1.36 -7.31
CA ALA A 52 7.00 -2.10 -8.17
C ALA A 52 5.62 -2.25 -7.52
N GLU A 53 5.57 -2.50 -6.22
CA GLU A 53 4.32 -2.56 -5.44
C GLU A 53 3.61 -1.19 -5.44
N SER A 54 4.37 -0.10 -5.32
CA SER A 54 3.86 1.27 -5.48
C SER A 54 3.48 1.61 -6.93
N GLU A 55 4.17 1.03 -7.91
CA GLU A 55 3.96 1.28 -9.33
C GLU A 55 2.63 0.70 -9.81
N ALA A 56 2.19 -0.45 -9.30
CA ALA A 56 0.87 -1.00 -9.63
C ALA A 56 -0.27 0.00 -9.35
N ALA A 57 -0.26 0.64 -8.17
CA ALA A 57 -1.23 1.67 -7.81
C ALA A 57 -1.06 2.95 -8.64
N THR A 58 0.17 3.26 -9.06
CA THR A 58 0.47 4.44 -9.89
C THR A 58 0.00 4.26 -11.33
N GLN A 59 0.11 3.06 -11.90
CA GLN A 59 -0.34 2.75 -13.26
C GLN A 59 -1.87 2.84 -13.39
N GLU A 60 -2.63 2.45 -12.37
CA GLU A 60 -4.07 2.64 -12.34
C GLU A 60 -4.46 4.13 -12.44
N LEU A 61 -3.72 5.00 -11.74
CA LEU A 61 -3.96 6.45 -11.78
C LEU A 61 -3.54 7.06 -13.13
N LEU A 62 -2.43 6.60 -13.72
CA LEU A 62 -1.98 7.04 -15.04
C LEU A 62 -2.94 6.63 -16.16
N ALA A 63 -3.65 5.52 -15.98
CA ALA A 63 -4.66 5.05 -16.93
C ALA A 63 -5.92 5.95 -16.96
N ILE A 64 -6.13 6.82 -15.95
CA ILE A 64 -7.28 7.74 -15.91
C ILE A 64 -6.98 8.95 -16.82
N PRO A 65 -7.68 9.09 -17.97
CA PRO A 65 -7.38 10.16 -18.92
C PRO A 65 -7.61 11.54 -18.30
N GLY A 66 -6.63 12.44 -18.43
CA GLY A 66 -6.75 13.81 -17.94
C GLY A 66 -6.60 13.98 -16.42
N LEU A 67 -6.25 12.92 -15.67
CA LEU A 67 -6.14 12.99 -14.22
C LEU A 67 -5.00 13.90 -13.76
N LEU A 68 -3.82 13.78 -14.38
CA LEU A 68 -2.64 14.56 -14.00
C LEU A 68 -2.89 16.06 -14.20
N GLU A 69 -3.51 16.44 -15.32
CA GLU A 69 -3.88 17.81 -15.63
C GLU A 69 -4.87 18.36 -14.61
N ARG A 70 -5.88 17.55 -14.23
CA ARG A 70 -6.84 17.93 -13.19
C ARG A 70 -6.18 18.08 -11.82
N VAL A 71 -5.26 17.19 -11.45
CA VAL A 71 -4.52 17.28 -10.19
C VAL A 71 -3.68 18.56 -10.16
N GLN A 72 -2.96 18.88 -11.24
CA GLN A 72 -2.18 20.11 -11.34
C GLN A 72 -3.05 21.36 -11.25
N GLN A 73 -4.21 21.39 -11.93
CA GLN A 73 -5.19 22.47 -11.81
C GLN A 73 -5.73 22.61 -10.38
N ASN A 74 -5.93 21.49 -9.69
CA ASN A 74 -6.41 21.49 -8.31
C ASN A 74 -5.36 21.98 -7.30
N GLN A 75 -4.06 21.84 -7.58
CA GLN A 75 -3.00 22.34 -6.68
C GLN A 75 -2.98 23.86 -6.57
N VAL A 76 -3.40 24.57 -7.61
CA VAL A 76 -3.49 26.04 -7.62
C VAL A 76 -4.88 26.55 -7.22
N THR A 77 -5.80 25.65 -6.87
CA THR A 77 -7.17 26.03 -6.49
C THR A 77 -7.17 26.73 -5.12
N PRO A 78 -7.72 27.95 -5.01
CA PRO A 78 -7.81 28.63 -3.73
C PRO A 78 -8.67 27.85 -2.73
N LYS A 79 -8.28 27.86 -1.44
CA LYS A 79 -9.00 27.16 -0.37
C LYS A 79 -10.46 27.59 -0.21
N THR A 80 -10.83 28.78 -0.70
CA THR A 80 -12.21 29.27 -0.74
C THR A 80 -13.14 28.41 -1.62
N HIS A 81 -12.59 27.65 -2.56
CA HIS A 81 -13.33 26.72 -3.40
C HIS A 81 -13.40 25.30 -2.82
N TYR A 82 -12.79 25.05 -1.66
CA TYR A 82 -12.82 23.72 -1.05
C TYR A 82 -14.14 23.52 -0.31
N THR A 83 -14.69 22.32 -0.44
CA THR A 83 -15.85 21.90 0.35
C THR A 83 -15.41 20.84 1.35
N SER A 84 -15.78 21.02 2.62
CA SER A 84 -15.53 20.02 3.66
C SER A 84 -16.23 18.71 3.31
N TRP A 85 -15.53 17.59 3.39
CA TRP A 85 -16.12 16.27 3.12
C TRP A 85 -17.30 15.93 4.04
N ARG A 86 -17.34 16.50 5.26
CA ARG A 86 -18.47 16.39 6.19
C ARG A 86 -19.76 17.01 5.66
N ASN A 87 -19.63 17.97 4.74
CA ASN A 87 -20.77 18.61 4.08
C ASN A 87 -21.20 17.87 2.81
N ILE A 88 -20.42 16.86 2.39
CA ILE A 88 -20.65 16.05 1.18
C ILE A 88 -21.23 14.69 1.53
N ARG A 89 -20.83 14.10 2.66
CA ARG A 89 -21.34 12.81 3.15
C ARG A 89 -22.07 12.98 4.47
N SER A 90 -23.34 12.57 4.50
CA SER A 90 -24.19 12.62 5.71
C SER A 90 -24.20 11.33 6.52
N ASN A 91 -23.39 10.34 6.16
CA ASN A 91 -23.44 8.97 6.69
C ASN A 91 -22.16 8.53 7.43
N VAL A 92 -21.37 9.49 7.92
CA VAL A 92 -20.11 9.23 8.64
C VAL A 92 -20.26 9.60 10.10
#